data_AF-A0A157R8M3-F1
#
_entry.id   AF-A0A157R8M3-F1
#
_cell.length_a   1.000
_cell.length_b   1.000
_cell.length_c   1.000
_cell.angle_alpha   90.00
_cell.angle_beta   90.00
_cell.angle_gamma   90.00
#
_symmetry.space_group_name_H-M   'P 1'
#
loop_
_entity.id
_entity.type
_entity.pdbx_description
1 polymer ?
#
loop_
_entity_poly.entity_id
_entity_poly.type
_entity_poly.pdbx_seq_one_letter_code
_entity_poly.pdbx_strand_id
1 'polypeptide(L)'
;MKLTSAFDVEMNGIVLLDREVLHAVLGWTPAAGETRDLMHEFFNSDLGDEVVTAGAVVPLLSIDDGAYELFCRPAARHSRIEEAWIVARNGQFPLEVTRHAAFHDLAALTEWPWSESGLDAGIPPGCYSVSINGFRVMESGVITRAGYEFVYAPVPERIVSTGRIDAAMRVFF
;
A
#
# COMPACT_ATOMS: atom_id res chain seq x y z
N MET A 1 -11.07 13.09 -9.35
CA MET A 1 -9.84 12.26 -9.28
C MET A 1 -8.67 13.22 -9.21
N LYS A 2 -8.08 13.38 -8.02
CA LYS A 2 -6.98 14.31 -7.77
C LYS A 2 -5.68 13.78 -8.36
N LEU A 3 -4.86 14.69 -8.85
CA LEU A 3 -3.53 14.50 -9.41
C LEU A 3 -2.49 14.71 -8.29
N THR A 4 -1.43 13.91 -8.32
CA THR A 4 -0.07 14.22 -7.83
C THR A 4 0.04 14.85 -6.44
N SER A 5 0.22 13.99 -5.43
CA SER A 5 0.99 14.34 -4.24
C SER A 5 2.25 13.50 -4.30
N ALA A 6 3.43 14.11 -4.18
CA ALA A 6 4.60 13.36 -3.75
C ALA A 6 4.26 12.70 -2.41
N PHE A 7 4.46 11.39 -2.33
CA PHE A 7 4.34 10.61 -1.10
C PHE A 7 5.75 10.37 -0.60
N ASP A 8 6.10 10.99 0.53
CA ASP A 8 7.43 10.86 1.11
C ASP A 8 7.49 9.56 1.92
N VAL A 9 8.50 8.75 1.61
CA VAL A 9 8.77 7.49 2.30
C VAL A 9 10.03 7.66 3.16
N GLU A 10 9.89 7.34 4.44
CA GLU A 10 10.94 7.47 5.46
C GLU A 10 11.38 6.13 6.04
N MET A 11 10.63 5.05 5.80
CA MET A 11 10.96 3.72 6.31
C MET A 11 10.78 2.62 5.26
N ASN A 12 11.42 2.77 4.09
CA ASN A 12 11.57 1.75 3.05
C ASN A 12 10.26 1.01 2.66
N GLY A 13 9.09 1.62 2.85
CA GLY A 13 7.83 0.93 2.67
C GLY A 13 6.60 1.82 2.72
N ILE A 14 5.57 1.38 2.02
CA ILE A 14 4.25 1.97 1.97
C ILE A 14 3.25 0.85 2.30
N VAL A 15 2.25 1.17 3.10
CA VAL A 15 1.11 0.28 3.37
C VAL A 15 -0.18 0.94 2.91
N LEU A 16 -1.03 0.17 2.24
CA LEU A 16 -2.41 0.54 1.93
C LEU A 16 -3.34 -0.26 2.83
N LEU A 17 -4.18 0.42 3.61
CA LEU A 17 -5.05 -0.23 4.58
C LEU A 17 -6.33 0.56 4.82
N ASP A 18 -7.36 -0.11 5.32
CA ASP A 18 -8.48 0.51 6.02
C ASP A 18 -8.27 0.32 7.54
N ARG A 19 -8.28 1.43 8.28
CA ARG A 19 -8.00 1.43 9.72
C ARG A 19 -8.99 0.57 10.49
N GLU A 20 -10.28 0.61 10.14
CA GLU A 20 -11.32 -0.14 10.85
C GLU A 20 -11.15 -1.65 10.62
N VAL A 21 -10.77 -2.05 9.40
CA VAL A 21 -10.48 -3.45 9.07
C VAL A 21 -9.24 -3.93 9.84
N LEU A 22 -8.17 -3.15 9.86
CA LEU A 22 -6.96 -3.50 10.62
C LEU A 22 -7.26 -3.67 12.10
N HIS A 23 -7.98 -2.73 12.71
CA HIS A 23 -8.38 -2.80 14.11
C HIS A 23 -9.25 -4.02 14.41
N ALA A 24 -10.19 -4.35 13.51
CA ALA A 24 -11.01 -5.54 13.64
C ALA A 24 -10.18 -6.84 13.60
N VAL A 25 -9.22 -6.96 12.69
CA VAL A 25 -8.32 -8.13 12.60
C VAL A 25 -7.43 -8.25 13.83
N LEU A 26 -6.95 -7.13 14.36
CA LEU A 26 -6.16 -7.10 15.59
C LEU A 26 -6.98 -7.36 16.87
N GLY A 27 -8.31 -7.48 16.75
CA GLY A 27 -9.21 -7.56 17.91
C GLY A 27 -9.07 -6.37 18.86
N TRP A 28 -8.70 -5.20 18.31
CA TRP A 28 -8.27 -4.05 19.07
C TRP A 28 -9.13 -2.82 18.79
N THR A 29 -9.47 -2.07 19.83
CA THR A 29 -10.20 -0.81 19.74
C THR A 29 -9.43 0.21 20.57
N PRO A 30 -8.54 1.02 19.96
CA PRO A 30 -7.68 1.93 20.69
C PRO A 30 -8.49 2.94 21.50
N ALA A 31 -8.16 3.09 22.78
CA ALA A 31 -8.61 4.21 23.59
C ALA A 31 -7.92 5.51 23.16
N ALA A 32 -8.45 6.65 23.60
CA ALA A 32 -7.86 7.95 23.27
C ALA A 32 -6.42 8.05 23.81
N GLY A 33 -5.45 8.26 22.91
CA GLY A 33 -4.03 8.35 23.23
C GLY A 33 -3.31 7.00 23.40
N GLU A 34 -4.01 5.88 23.21
CA GLU A 34 -3.39 4.55 23.20
C GLU A 34 -2.71 4.30 21.85
N THR A 35 -1.47 3.81 21.88
CA THR A 35 -0.73 3.40 20.68
C THR A 35 -0.08 2.02 20.85
N ARG A 36 0.20 1.37 19.72
CA ARG A 36 0.93 0.09 19.62
C ARG A 36 2.01 0.18 18.55
N ASP A 37 3.13 -0.49 18.80
CA ASP A 37 4.19 -0.70 17.83
C ASP A 37 3.86 -1.92 16.96
N LEU A 38 2.97 -1.71 15.98
CA LEU A 38 2.57 -2.74 15.02
C LEU A 38 3.73 -3.15 14.12
N MET A 39 4.69 -2.25 13.89
CA MET A 39 5.93 -2.55 13.17
C MET A 39 6.68 -3.69 13.88
N HIS A 40 6.93 -3.55 15.18
CA HIS A 40 7.56 -4.61 15.97
C HIS A 40 6.73 -5.90 15.95
N GLU A 41 5.41 -5.81 16.15
CA GLU A 41 4.55 -6.99 16.18
C GLU A 41 4.52 -7.75 14.84
N PHE A 42 4.41 -7.04 13.71
CA PHE A 42 4.33 -7.66 12.38
C PHE A 42 5.63 -8.34 11.96
N PHE A 43 6.79 -7.78 12.32
CA PHE A 43 8.09 -8.35 11.95
C PHE A 43 8.58 -9.44 12.90
N ASN A 44 8.01 -9.56 14.11
CA ASN A 44 8.44 -10.52 15.13
C ASN A 44 7.39 -11.62 15.40
N SER A 45 6.34 -11.71 14.59
CA SER A 45 5.31 -12.74 14.70
C SER A 45 4.65 -13.03 13.34
N ASP A 46 3.77 -14.03 13.29
CA ASP A 46 2.98 -14.36 12.09
C ASP A 46 1.88 -13.31 11.81
N LEU A 47 1.69 -12.34 12.71
CA LEU A 47 0.64 -11.32 12.60
C LEU A 47 0.76 -10.50 11.31
N GLY A 48 1.98 -10.26 10.81
CA GLY A 48 2.20 -9.58 9.53
C GLY A 48 1.56 -10.33 8.35
N ASP A 49 1.75 -11.64 8.30
CA ASP A 49 1.14 -12.50 7.27
C ASP A 49 -0.37 -12.63 7.47
N GLU A 50 -0.84 -12.65 8.72
CA GLU A 50 -2.27 -12.70 9.05
C GLU A 50 -3.01 -11.45 8.59
N VAL A 51 -2.49 -10.25 8.84
CA VAL A 51 -3.15 -9.00 8.42
C VAL A 51 -3.16 -8.86 6.89
N VAL A 52 -2.12 -9.34 6.21
CA VAL A 52 -2.09 -9.40 4.74
C VAL A 52 -3.10 -10.41 4.23
N THR A 53 -3.13 -11.62 4.78
CA THR A 53 -4.07 -12.68 4.38
C THR A 53 -5.52 -12.30 4.70
N ALA A 54 -5.75 -11.50 5.74
CA ALA A 54 -7.06 -10.96 6.08
C ALA A 54 -7.52 -9.81 5.17
N GLY A 55 -6.63 -9.31 4.29
CA GLY A 55 -6.89 -8.14 3.46
C GLY A 55 -6.94 -6.83 4.25
N ALA A 56 -6.40 -6.80 5.46
CA ALA A 56 -6.33 -5.57 6.25
C ALA A 56 -5.20 -4.65 5.79
N VAL A 57 -4.12 -5.22 5.21
CA VAL A 57 -2.95 -4.48 4.76
C VAL A 57 -2.49 -5.00 3.40
N VAL A 58 -2.27 -4.09 2.45
CA VAL A 58 -1.51 -4.35 1.21
C VAL A 58 -0.13 -3.71 1.37
N PRO A 59 0.94 -4.52 1.51
CA PRO A 59 2.28 -4.01 1.74
C PRO A 59 3.06 -3.78 0.44
N LEU A 60 3.81 -2.69 0.41
CA LEU A 60 4.89 -2.45 -0.55
C LEU A 60 6.14 -2.16 0.27
N LEU A 61 7.03 -3.15 0.41
CA LEU A 61 8.24 -3.04 1.24
C LEU A 61 9.51 -3.06 0.38
N SER A 62 10.66 -2.85 1.03
CA SER A 62 11.99 -2.93 0.43
C SER A 62 12.23 -1.94 -0.72
N ILE A 63 11.51 -0.82 -0.68
CA ILE A 63 11.72 0.33 -1.57
C ILE A 63 12.72 1.30 -0.92
N ASP A 64 13.31 2.21 -1.69
CA ASP A 64 14.25 3.19 -1.13
C ASP A 64 13.48 4.35 -0.45
N ASP A 65 14.06 5.00 0.54
CA ASP A 65 13.51 6.24 1.09
C ASP A 65 13.51 7.34 0.02
N GLY A 66 12.45 8.16 0.00
CA GLY A 66 12.33 9.25 -0.98
C GLY A 66 10.89 9.60 -1.34
N ALA A 67 10.76 10.55 -2.27
CA ALA A 67 9.48 11.04 -2.75
C ALA A 67 8.99 10.23 -3.96
N TYR A 68 7.78 9.70 -3.88
CA TYR A 68 7.16 8.88 -4.92
C TYR A 68 5.88 9.49 -5.46
N GLU A 69 5.63 9.33 -6.76
CA GLU A 69 4.27 9.45 -7.29
C GLU A 69 3.46 8.22 -6.88
N LEU A 70 2.40 8.43 -6.11
CA LEU A 70 1.53 7.36 -5.63
C LEU A 70 0.10 7.59 -6.09
N PHE A 71 -0.51 6.58 -6.72
CA PHE A 71 -1.93 6.64 -7.04
C PHE A 71 -2.55 5.25 -7.15
N CYS A 72 -3.86 5.23 -6.93
CA CYS A 72 -4.70 4.04 -7.01
C CYS A 72 -5.70 4.17 -8.16
N ARG A 73 -5.99 3.07 -8.85
CA ARG A 73 -7.03 3.04 -9.89
C ARG A 73 -7.76 1.70 -9.98
N PRO A 74 -9.02 1.69 -10.45
CA PRO A 74 -9.69 0.45 -10.79
C PRO A 74 -9.05 -0.17 -12.04
N ALA A 75 -9.00 -1.51 -12.09
CA ALA A 75 -8.46 -2.27 -13.22
C ALA A 75 -9.21 -2.00 -14.54
N ALA A 76 -10.51 -1.72 -14.46
CA ALA A 76 -11.36 -1.37 -15.61
C ALA A 76 -11.00 -0.01 -16.25
N ARG A 77 -10.15 0.80 -15.60
CA ARG A 77 -9.70 2.08 -16.11
C ARG A 77 -8.28 1.96 -16.65
N HIS A 78 -8.07 2.54 -17.84
CA HIS A 78 -6.73 2.64 -18.43
C HIS A 78 -5.73 3.31 -17.49
N SER A 79 -4.52 2.73 -17.44
CA SER A 79 -3.39 3.33 -16.75
C SER A 79 -2.97 4.63 -17.43
N ARG A 80 -2.44 5.56 -16.63
CA ARG A 80 -1.72 6.75 -17.10
C ARG A 80 -0.22 6.49 -17.26
N ILE A 81 0.24 5.31 -16.84
CA ILE A 81 1.61 4.86 -16.98
C ILE A 81 1.66 4.00 -18.23
N GLU A 82 2.56 4.38 -19.12
CA GLU A 82 2.83 3.56 -20.29
C GLU A 82 3.49 2.25 -19.86
N GLU A 83 3.12 1.16 -20.51
CA GLU A 83 3.68 -0.16 -20.25
C GLU A 83 5.23 -0.17 -20.28
N ALA A 84 5.83 0.65 -21.15
CA ALA A 84 7.28 0.82 -21.28
C ALA A 84 7.96 1.51 -20.08
N TRP A 85 7.20 2.18 -19.20
CA TRP A 85 7.71 2.81 -17.99
C TRP A 85 7.65 1.91 -16.77
N ILE A 86 6.95 0.77 -16.86
CA ILE A 86 6.83 -0.17 -15.74
C ILE A 86 8.11 -1.00 -15.65
N VAL A 87 8.82 -0.86 -14.52
CA VAL A 87 10.10 -1.53 -14.28
C VAL A 87 9.99 -2.66 -13.26
N ALA A 88 8.91 -2.70 -12.48
CA ALA A 88 8.65 -3.74 -11.48
C ALA A 88 7.16 -4.06 -11.39
N ARG A 89 6.83 -5.32 -11.07
CA ARG A 89 5.48 -5.78 -10.80
C ARG A 89 5.47 -6.71 -9.61
N ASN A 90 4.42 -6.61 -8.81
CA ASN A 90 4.10 -7.59 -7.79
C ASN A 90 2.83 -8.35 -8.15
N GLY A 91 2.62 -9.48 -7.50
CA GLY A 91 1.36 -10.22 -7.57
C GLY A 91 0.21 -9.46 -6.92
N GLN A 92 -0.87 -10.19 -6.65
CA GLN A 92 -2.09 -9.63 -6.10
C GLN A 92 -2.17 -9.86 -4.59
N PHE A 93 -2.50 -8.81 -3.84
CA PHE A 93 -2.84 -8.87 -2.43
C PHE A 93 -4.35 -8.67 -2.25
N PRO A 94 -4.98 -9.35 -1.27
CA PRO A 94 -6.35 -9.03 -0.91
C PRO A 94 -6.41 -7.67 -0.19
N LEU A 95 -7.51 -6.95 -0.36
CA LEU A 95 -7.83 -5.74 0.39
C LEU A 95 -9.33 -5.72 0.70
N GLU A 96 -9.67 -5.57 1.97
CA GLU A 96 -11.01 -5.27 2.43
C GLU A 96 -11.10 -3.79 2.78
N VAL A 97 -12.17 -3.14 2.34
CA VAL A 97 -12.44 -1.73 2.66
C VAL A 97 -13.84 -1.65 3.24
N THR A 98 -13.99 -1.24 4.48
CA THR A 98 -15.30 -1.04 5.12
C THR A 98 -15.73 0.41 5.03
N ARG A 99 -14.77 1.33 5.08
CA ARG A 99 -15.05 2.77 5.15
C ARG A 99 -14.10 3.59 4.32
N HIS A 100 -12.79 3.47 4.57
CA HIS A 100 -11.79 4.37 4.00
C HIS A 100 -10.42 3.69 3.95
N ALA A 101 -9.92 3.45 2.72
CA ALA A 101 -8.57 2.96 2.50
C ALA A 101 -7.61 4.13 2.24
N ALA A 102 -6.47 4.11 2.93
CA ALA A 102 -5.44 5.14 2.82
C ALA A 102 -4.04 4.52 2.74
N PHE A 103 -3.14 5.26 2.08
CA PHE A 103 -1.71 4.98 2.07
C PHE A 103 -1.03 5.63 3.26
N HIS A 104 -0.16 4.87 3.91
CA HIS A 104 0.70 5.33 4.99
C HIS A 104 2.14 4.90 4.71
N ASP A 105 3.09 5.71 5.15
CA ASP A 105 4.48 5.28 5.25
C ASP A 105 4.55 4.16 6.31
N LEU A 106 5.46 3.22 6.12
CA LEU A 106 5.63 2.10 7.04
C LEU A 106 5.94 2.57 8.49
N ALA A 107 6.63 3.70 8.66
CA ALA A 107 6.94 4.30 9.96
C ALA A 107 5.70 4.60 10.79
N ALA A 108 4.55 4.86 10.15
CA ALA A 108 3.28 5.09 10.84
C ALA A 108 2.86 3.91 11.73
N LEU A 109 3.37 2.70 11.45
CA LEU A 109 3.09 1.50 12.23
C LEU A 109 3.92 1.39 13.53
N THR A 110 4.93 2.24 13.73
CA THR A 110 5.72 2.26 14.98
C THR A 110 4.92 2.84 16.16
N GLU A 111 3.95 3.71 15.88
CA GLU A 111 3.03 4.29 16.85
C GLU A 111 1.61 4.35 16.26
N TRP A 112 0.97 3.19 16.08
CA TRP A 112 -0.39 3.11 15.53
C TRP A 112 -1.45 3.20 16.64
N PRO A 113 -2.64 3.82 16.46
CA PRO A 113 -3.09 4.54 15.27
C PRO A 113 -2.32 5.85 15.08
N TRP A 114 -1.78 6.04 13.89
CA TRP A 114 -1.09 7.27 13.54
C TRP A 114 -2.06 8.46 13.53
N SER A 115 -1.58 9.62 13.99
CA SER A 115 -2.40 10.82 14.12
C SER A 115 -2.90 11.35 12.78
N GLU A 116 -2.13 11.15 11.70
CA GLU A 116 -2.53 11.53 10.35
C GLU A 116 -3.39 10.46 9.67
N SER A 117 -4.33 10.89 8.84
CA SER A 117 -5.26 10.02 8.12
C SER A 117 -4.64 9.24 6.96
N GLY A 118 -3.38 9.52 6.61
CA GLY A 118 -2.75 9.00 5.39
C GLY A 118 -3.28 9.65 4.11
N LEU A 119 -2.73 9.22 2.97
CA LEU A 119 -3.16 9.66 1.65
C LEU A 119 -4.34 8.78 1.18
N ASP A 120 -5.50 9.39 0.99
CA ASP A 120 -6.72 8.71 0.52
C ASP A 120 -6.50 7.96 -0.82
N ALA A 121 -6.79 6.66 -0.84
CA ALA A 121 -6.68 5.83 -2.03
C ALA A 121 -7.92 5.94 -2.95
N GLY A 122 -9.04 6.47 -2.45
CA GLY A 122 -10.28 6.62 -3.22
C GLY A 122 -10.90 5.28 -3.66
N ILE A 123 -10.66 4.22 -2.89
CA ILE A 123 -11.26 2.89 -3.10
C ILE A 123 -12.59 2.87 -2.33
N PRO A 124 -13.73 2.57 -2.99
CA PRO A 124 -15.00 2.45 -2.29
C PRO A 124 -15.06 1.20 -1.41
N PRO A 125 -15.97 1.11 -0.43
CA PRO A 125 -16.13 -0.10 0.37
C PRO A 125 -16.37 -1.37 -0.46
N GLY A 126 -15.79 -2.48 -0.04
CA GLY A 126 -15.87 -3.79 -0.72
C GLY A 126 -14.62 -4.65 -0.55
N CYS A 127 -14.62 -5.80 -1.22
CA CYS A 127 -13.49 -6.74 -1.26
C CYS A 127 -12.76 -6.65 -2.61
N TYR A 128 -11.43 -6.58 -2.58
CA TYR A 128 -10.61 -6.31 -3.76
C TYR A 128 -9.38 -7.21 -3.86
N SER A 129 -8.95 -7.48 -5.09
CA SER A 129 -7.58 -7.87 -5.40
C SER A 129 -6.79 -6.62 -5.83
N VAL A 130 -5.62 -6.41 -5.26
CA VAL A 130 -4.75 -5.25 -5.54
C VAL A 130 -3.41 -5.73 -6.07
N SER A 131 -3.05 -5.32 -7.29
CA SER A 131 -1.70 -5.50 -7.84
C SER A 131 -0.92 -4.20 -7.83
N ILE A 132 0.40 -4.28 -7.77
CA ILE A 132 1.29 -3.11 -7.68
C ILE A 132 2.24 -3.08 -8.87
N ASN A 133 2.30 -1.95 -9.57
CA ASN A 133 3.28 -1.68 -10.62
C ASN A 133 4.23 -0.57 -10.14
N GLY A 134 5.54 -0.85 -10.12
CA GLY A 134 6.58 0.17 -9.95
C GLY A 134 6.95 0.75 -11.31
N PHE A 135 6.97 2.07 -11.43
CA PHE A 135 7.29 2.75 -12.68
C PHE A 135 8.37 3.80 -12.51
N ARG A 136 9.04 4.09 -13.64
CA ARG A 136 10.04 5.13 -13.75
C ARG A 136 10.03 5.73 -15.15
N VAL A 137 10.23 7.05 -15.21
CA VAL A 137 10.48 7.79 -16.45
C VAL A 137 11.87 8.40 -16.39
N MET A 138 12.62 8.21 -17.48
CA MET A 138 13.98 8.72 -17.66
C MET A 138 13.98 9.78 -18.77
N GLU A 139 14.56 10.95 -18.50
CA GLU A 139 14.83 11.96 -19.51
C GLU A 139 16.29 12.38 -19.43
N SER A 140 17.02 12.29 -20.55
CA SER A 140 18.45 12.64 -20.61
C SER A 140 19.31 11.94 -19.54
N GLY A 141 18.97 10.69 -19.18
CA GLY A 141 19.70 9.91 -18.17
C GLY A 141 19.35 10.24 -16.72
N VAL A 142 18.35 11.10 -16.48
CA VAL A 142 17.88 11.49 -15.14
C VAL A 142 16.47 10.95 -14.92
N ILE A 143 16.19 10.50 -13.70
CA ILE A 143 14.85 10.11 -13.27
C ILE A 143 14.02 11.37 -13.11
N THR A 144 13.01 11.56 -13.97
CA THR A 144 12.09 12.70 -13.87
C THR A 144 10.81 12.35 -13.14
N ARG A 145 10.44 11.06 -13.14
CA ARG A 145 9.27 10.52 -12.44
C ARG A 145 9.57 9.11 -11.95
N ALA A 146 9.14 8.79 -10.75
CA ALA A 146 9.21 7.45 -10.20
C ALA A 146 8.08 7.27 -9.18
N GLY A 147 7.55 6.05 -9.08
CA GLY A 147 6.38 5.85 -8.26
C GLY A 147 5.77 4.48 -8.38
N TYR A 148 4.59 4.36 -7.78
CA TYR A 148 3.83 3.13 -7.72
C TYR A 148 2.37 3.35 -8.11
N GLU A 149 1.87 2.47 -8.96
CA GLU A 149 0.47 2.37 -9.30
C GLU A 149 -0.13 1.15 -8.59
N PHE A 150 -1.13 1.40 -7.75
CA PHE A 150 -1.96 0.35 -7.13
C PHE A 150 -3.21 0.15 -7.99
N VAL A 151 -3.41 -1.07 -8.46
CA VAL A 151 -4.51 -1.42 -9.36
C VAL A 151 -5.46 -2.36 -8.63
N TYR A 152 -6.68 -1.90 -8.34
CA TYR A 152 -7.68 -2.71 -7.65
C TYR A 152 -8.73 -3.26 -8.61
N ALA A 153 -9.16 -4.49 -8.38
CA ALA A 153 -10.31 -5.10 -9.04
C ALA A 153 -11.24 -5.69 -7.97
N PRO A 154 -12.56 -5.44 -8.05
CA PRO A 154 -13.50 -6.04 -7.10
C PRO A 154 -13.52 -7.56 -7.27
N VAL A 155 -13.59 -8.28 -6.16
CA VAL A 155 -13.68 -9.74 -6.12
C VAL A 155 -14.87 -10.16 -5.26
N PRO A 156 -15.55 -11.26 -5.59
CA PRO A 156 -16.72 -11.71 -4.83
C PRO A 156 -16.35 -12.24 -3.43
N GLU A 157 -15.11 -12.72 -3.29
CA GLU A 157 -14.54 -13.24 -2.06
C GLU A 157 -13.04 -12.94 -2.03
N ARG A 158 -12.47 -13.00 -0.82
CA ARG A 158 -11.07 -12.70 -0.60
C ARG A 158 -10.19 -13.68 -1.38
N ILE A 159 -9.23 -13.13 -2.13
CA ILE A 159 -8.27 -13.95 -2.87
C ILE A 159 -7.20 -14.54 -1.93
N VAL A 160 -6.62 -15.66 -2.36
CA VAL A 160 -5.31 -16.09 -1.85
C VAL A 160 -4.27 -15.15 -2.44
N SER A 161 -3.45 -14.54 -1.60
CA SER A 161 -2.40 -13.63 -2.06
C SER A 161 -1.43 -14.36 -3.00
N THR A 162 -1.17 -13.73 -4.15
CA THR A 162 -0.06 -14.09 -5.05
C THR A 162 1.06 -13.06 -5.01
N GLY A 163 0.85 -11.95 -4.31
CA GLY A 163 1.85 -10.94 -4.03
C GLY A 163 2.91 -11.46 -3.07
N ARG A 164 4.15 -11.04 -3.29
CA ARG A 164 5.27 -11.35 -2.39
C ARG A 164 5.62 -10.11 -1.60
N ILE A 165 5.66 -10.23 -0.27
CA ILE A 165 5.97 -9.12 0.64
C ILE A 165 7.40 -8.62 0.43
N ASP A 166 8.33 -9.52 0.07
CA ASP A 166 9.75 -9.27 -0.18
C ASP A 166 10.08 -9.03 -1.66
N ALA A 167 9.08 -8.73 -2.50
CA ALA A 167 9.34 -8.47 -3.91
C ALA A 167 10.29 -7.28 -4.11
N ALA A 168 11.29 -7.45 -4.98
CA ALA A 168 12.13 -6.34 -5.42
C ALA A 168 11.30 -5.34 -6.24
N MET A 169 10.85 -4.28 -5.59
CA MET A 169 9.98 -3.26 -6.18
C MET A 169 10.68 -1.91 -6.40
N ARG A 170 11.99 -1.80 -6.12
CA ARG A 170 12.75 -0.56 -6.26
C ARG A 170 12.65 0.03 -7.66
N VAL A 171 12.54 1.35 -7.73
CA VAL A 171 12.47 2.12 -8.99
C VAL A 171 13.64 3.09 -9.16
N PHE A 172 14.41 3.36 -8.10
CA PHE A 172 15.64 4.16 -8.13
C PHE A 172 16.87 3.26 -8.23
N PHE A 173 17.22 2.79 -9.43
CA PHE A 173 18.40 1.96 -9.69
C PHE A 173 19.13 2.31 -10.99
#